data_AF-A0A953WN55-F1
#
_entry.id   AF-A0A953WN55-F1
#
_cell.length_a   1.000
_cell.length_b   1.000
_cell.length_c   1.000
_cell.angle_alpha   90.00
_cell.angle_beta   90.00
_cell.angle_gamma   90.00
#
_symmetry.space_group_name_H-M   'P 1'
#
loop_
_entity.id
_entity.type
_entity.pdbx_description
1 polymer ?
#
loop_
_entity_poly.entity_id
_entity_poly.type
_entity_poly.pdbx_seq_one_letter_code
_entity_poly.pdbx_strand_id
1 'polypeptide(L)'
;KVVEMAKRLGIRSDIPVVASVALGGVNVTLEELTAAYLPFANFGLSAEPYSIERIEDQNLEVIYQHASAKRTRLFDETVAEEMNHLLYQVMHGGTGAGASLGNRVAAGKTGTTNDWRDAWFIGYTAQLASGVWVGNDDFRPMDHVTGGQLPAKIWKAFMLAASQDMPRKPLKGAYPAPQYADETALISFYADVSRGFAEVRRDGNARRGRRR
;
A
#
# COMPACT_ATOMS: atom_id res chain seq x y z
N LYS A 1 -5.54 -0.86 -18.11
CA LYS A 1 -4.89 0.22 -17.31
C LYS A 1 -4.97 -0.07 -15.81
N VAL A 2 -6.15 -0.02 -15.15
CA VAL A 2 -6.23 -0.31 -13.69
C VAL A 2 -5.83 -1.75 -13.37
N VAL A 3 -6.47 -2.74 -13.99
CA VAL A 3 -6.13 -4.17 -13.83
C VAL A 3 -4.65 -4.43 -14.15
N GLU A 4 -4.15 -3.84 -15.23
CA GLU A 4 -2.75 -3.95 -15.64
C GLU A 4 -1.79 -3.39 -14.59
N MET A 5 -2.11 -2.25 -13.96
CA MET A 5 -1.31 -1.72 -12.84
C MET A 5 -1.37 -2.64 -11.62
N ALA A 6 -2.54 -3.16 -11.26
CA ALA A 6 -2.67 -4.11 -10.17
C ALA A 6 -1.82 -5.38 -10.41
N LYS A 7 -1.82 -5.91 -11.63
CA LYS A 7 -0.93 -7.03 -12.01
C LYS A 7 0.55 -6.64 -11.91
N ARG A 8 0.94 -5.43 -12.34
CA ARG A 8 2.32 -4.92 -12.21
C ARG A 8 2.76 -4.74 -10.75
N LEU A 9 1.82 -4.45 -9.85
CA LEU A 9 2.04 -4.37 -8.41
C LEU A 9 2.14 -5.74 -7.72
N GLY A 10 1.94 -6.84 -8.45
CA GLY A 10 2.09 -8.20 -7.91
C GLY A 10 0.78 -8.91 -7.56
N ILE A 11 -0.39 -8.33 -7.85
CA ILE A 11 -1.66 -9.05 -7.67
C ILE A 11 -1.78 -10.14 -8.74
N ARG A 12 -1.75 -11.41 -8.35
CA ARG A 12 -1.86 -12.58 -9.23
C ARG A 12 -3.31 -13.06 -9.34
N SER A 13 -4.09 -12.92 -8.27
CA SER A 13 -5.54 -13.16 -8.19
C SER A 13 -6.30 -12.59 -9.39
N ASP A 14 -7.36 -13.28 -9.82
CA ASP A 14 -8.16 -12.86 -10.97
C ASP A 14 -8.89 -11.53 -10.69
N ILE A 15 -8.83 -10.61 -11.66
CA ILE A 15 -9.39 -9.26 -11.51
C ILE A 15 -10.37 -9.03 -12.66
N PRO A 16 -11.69 -9.10 -12.41
CA PRO A 16 -12.68 -8.86 -13.46
C PRO A 16 -12.57 -7.42 -13.97
N VAL A 17 -12.76 -7.21 -15.28
CA VAL A 17 -12.68 -5.87 -15.89
C VAL A 17 -14.01 -5.13 -15.71
N VAL A 18 -14.32 -4.77 -14.47
CA VAL A 18 -15.57 -4.11 -14.07
C VAL A 18 -15.29 -2.84 -13.25
N ALA A 19 -16.26 -1.91 -13.21
CA ALA A 19 -16.08 -0.64 -12.51
C ALA A 19 -15.86 -0.78 -10.99
N SER A 20 -16.45 -1.82 -10.38
CA SER A 20 -16.33 -2.10 -8.93
C SER A 20 -14.92 -2.45 -8.47
N VAL A 21 -13.98 -2.72 -9.39
CA VAL A 21 -12.55 -2.88 -9.06
C VAL A 21 -12.01 -1.65 -8.33
N ALA A 22 -12.47 -0.45 -8.71
CA ALA A 22 -12.04 0.79 -8.05
C ALA A 22 -12.47 0.88 -6.58
N LEU A 23 -13.48 0.09 -6.17
CA LEU A 23 -13.99 0.02 -4.80
C LEU A 23 -13.45 -1.18 -4.01
N GLY A 24 -12.59 -2.00 -4.60
CA GLY A 24 -12.04 -3.18 -3.93
C GLY A 24 -12.95 -4.41 -3.94
N GLY A 25 -13.88 -4.51 -4.90
CA GLY A 25 -14.74 -5.69 -5.07
C GLY A 25 -14.04 -6.93 -5.67
N VAL A 26 -12.76 -7.12 -5.34
CA VAL A 26 -11.89 -8.16 -5.92
C VAL A 26 -11.31 -8.98 -4.78
N ASN A 27 -11.39 -10.30 -4.89
CA ASN A 27 -10.79 -11.19 -3.92
C ASN A 27 -9.29 -11.28 -4.19
N VAL A 28 -8.49 -10.88 -3.20
CA VAL A 28 -7.03 -10.96 -3.21
C VAL A 28 -6.57 -11.53 -1.88
N THR A 29 -5.42 -12.21 -1.88
CA THR A 29 -4.83 -12.67 -0.62
C THR A 29 -4.26 -11.48 0.16
N LEU A 30 -4.17 -11.62 1.50
CA LEU A 30 -3.55 -10.62 2.34
C LEU A 30 -2.07 -10.39 1.96
N GLU A 31 -1.36 -11.44 1.56
CA GLU A 31 0.02 -11.37 1.08
C GLU A 31 0.14 -10.49 -0.16
N GLU A 32 -0.66 -10.77 -1.20
CA GLU A 32 -0.67 -9.98 -2.45
C GLU A 32 -0.99 -8.52 -2.18
N LEU A 33 -2.02 -8.26 -1.36
CA LEU A 33 -2.43 -6.89 -1.05
C LEU A 33 -1.35 -6.14 -0.27
N THR A 34 -0.71 -6.80 0.71
CA THR A 34 0.38 -6.20 1.48
C THR A 34 1.60 -5.94 0.60
N ALA A 35 1.97 -6.89 -0.26
CA ALA A 35 3.09 -6.76 -1.19
C ALA A 35 2.88 -5.62 -2.19
N ALA A 36 1.64 -5.39 -2.64
CA ALA A 36 1.30 -4.29 -3.53
C ALA A 36 1.58 -2.89 -2.96
N TYR A 37 1.76 -2.76 -1.63
CA TYR A 37 2.13 -1.50 -0.98
C TYR A 37 3.64 -1.26 -0.91
N LEU A 38 4.46 -2.31 -1.04
CA LEU A 38 5.93 -2.22 -0.98
C LEU A 38 6.53 -1.24 -1.99
N PRO A 39 6.04 -1.15 -3.25
CA PRO A 39 6.53 -0.17 -4.21
C PRO A 39 6.42 1.29 -3.76
N PHE A 40 5.46 1.64 -2.90
CA PHE A 40 5.36 3.00 -2.37
C PHE A 40 6.44 3.28 -1.31
N ALA A 41 6.76 2.29 -0.49
CA ALA A 41 7.81 2.37 0.53
C ALA A 41 9.22 2.44 -0.06
N ASN A 42 9.44 1.83 -1.24
CA ASN A 42 10.76 1.65 -1.85
C ASN A 42 11.00 2.53 -3.10
N PHE A 43 10.25 3.62 -3.25
CA PHE A 43 10.42 4.63 -4.31
C PHE A 43 10.08 4.14 -5.73
N GLY A 44 9.06 3.31 -5.85
CA GLY A 44 8.47 2.85 -7.11
C GLY A 44 9.13 1.61 -7.71
N LEU A 45 9.91 0.86 -6.92
CA LEU A 45 10.56 -0.37 -7.37
C LEU A 45 9.69 -1.59 -7.07
N SER A 46 9.71 -2.58 -7.97
CA SER A 46 9.05 -3.85 -7.73
C SER A 46 9.64 -4.55 -6.51
N ALA A 47 8.78 -5.19 -5.73
CA ALA A 47 9.16 -6.06 -4.64
C ALA A 47 8.33 -7.33 -4.74
N GLU A 48 9.01 -8.47 -4.74
CA GLU A 48 8.36 -9.78 -4.74
C GLU A 48 8.57 -10.40 -3.35
N PRO A 49 7.51 -10.71 -2.61
CA PRO A 49 7.64 -11.38 -1.33
C PRO A 49 8.14 -12.81 -1.54
N TYR A 50 8.97 -13.27 -0.62
CA TYR A 50 9.45 -14.66 -0.57
C TYR A 50 9.63 -15.06 0.89
N SER A 51 9.47 -16.36 1.18
CA SER A 51 9.57 -16.91 2.54
C SER A 51 10.81 -17.78 2.75
N ILE A 52 11.39 -18.31 1.67
CA ILE A 52 12.55 -19.21 1.73
C ILE A 52 13.76 -18.46 1.18
N GLU A 53 14.73 -18.17 2.03
CA GLU A 53 16.01 -17.56 1.62
C GLU A 53 17.00 -18.62 1.14
N ARG A 54 17.09 -19.75 1.85
CA ARG A 54 18.09 -20.78 1.61
C ARG A 54 17.62 -22.14 2.13
N ILE A 55 17.93 -23.20 1.38
CA ILE A 55 17.74 -24.59 1.79
C ILE A 55 19.10 -25.29 1.70
N GLU A 56 19.50 -25.94 2.79
CA GLU A 56 20.72 -26.74 2.88
C GLU A 56 20.38 -28.18 3.21
N ASP A 57 21.23 -29.11 2.79
CA ASP A 57 21.18 -30.50 3.25
C ASP A 57 21.89 -30.68 4.62
N GLN A 58 21.91 -31.90 5.13
CA GLN A 58 22.59 -32.25 6.39
C GLN A 58 24.12 -32.09 6.36
N ASN A 59 24.71 -31.94 5.17
CA ASN A 59 26.13 -31.71 4.95
C ASN A 59 26.45 -30.22 4.71
N LEU A 60 25.46 -29.32 4.87
CA LEU A 60 25.54 -27.88 4.57
C LEU A 60 25.71 -27.56 3.07
N GLU A 61 25.35 -28.50 2.19
CA GLU A 61 25.31 -28.26 0.75
C GLU A 61 24.04 -27.47 0.39
N VAL A 62 24.22 -26.39 -0.38
CA VAL A 62 23.11 -25.50 -0.76
C VAL A 62 22.27 -26.13 -1.87
N ILE A 63 21.06 -26.56 -1.51
CA ILE A 63 20.07 -27.07 -2.46
C ILE A 63 19.34 -25.91 -3.16
N TYR A 64 19.09 -24.84 -2.43
CA TYR A 64 18.40 -23.65 -2.94
C TYR A 64 18.93 -22.39 -2.27
N GLN A 65 19.08 -21.33 -3.04
CA GLN A 65 19.31 -19.97 -2.57
C GLN A 65 18.39 -19.04 -3.36
N HIS A 66 17.67 -18.16 -2.66
CA HIS A 66 16.85 -17.15 -3.31
C HIS A 66 17.74 -16.21 -4.10
N ALA A 67 17.56 -16.19 -5.42
CA ALA A 67 18.23 -15.23 -6.27
C ALA A 67 17.55 -13.86 -6.09
N SER A 68 18.32 -12.85 -5.69
CA SER A 68 17.81 -11.48 -5.64
C SER A 68 17.23 -11.08 -7.00
N ALA A 69 15.91 -10.94 -7.07
CA ALA A 69 15.23 -10.55 -8.31
C ALA A 69 15.67 -9.15 -8.73
N LYS A 70 15.89 -8.96 -10.04
CA LYS A 70 16.15 -7.62 -10.59
C LYS A 70 14.94 -6.74 -10.34
N ARG A 71 15.08 -5.76 -9.45
CA ARG A 71 14.02 -4.78 -9.18
C ARG A 71 13.75 -3.95 -10.43
N THR A 72 12.49 -3.89 -10.82
CA THR A 72 12.03 -3.12 -11.99
C THR A 72 11.30 -1.88 -11.51
N ARG A 73 11.54 -0.73 -12.17
CA ARG A 73 10.80 0.49 -11.89
C ARG A 73 9.35 0.36 -12.38
N LEU A 74 8.40 0.43 -11.45
CA LEU A 74 6.96 0.35 -11.73
C LEU A 74 6.39 1.75 -12.04
N PHE A 75 6.83 2.75 -11.28
CA PHE A 75 6.48 4.16 -11.43
C PHE A 75 7.63 5.05 -10.90
N ASP A 76 7.55 6.34 -11.20
CA ASP A 76 8.57 7.30 -10.80
C ASP A 76 8.54 7.56 -9.29
N GLU A 77 9.67 8.00 -8.76
CA GLU A 77 9.82 8.27 -7.33
C GLU A 77 8.84 9.36 -6.86
N THR A 78 8.62 10.39 -7.67
CA THR A 78 7.63 11.45 -7.37
C THR A 78 6.22 10.88 -7.17
N VAL A 79 5.81 9.89 -7.98
CA VAL A 79 4.50 9.23 -7.83
C VAL A 79 4.44 8.47 -6.50
N ALA A 80 5.55 7.84 -6.09
CA ALA A 80 5.63 7.17 -4.79
C ALA A 80 5.51 8.19 -3.64
N GLU A 81 6.18 9.34 -3.75
CA GLU A 81 6.12 10.42 -2.76
C GLU A 81 4.71 11.02 -2.63
N GLU A 82 4.05 11.29 -3.74
CA GLU A 82 2.65 11.77 -3.76
C GLU A 82 1.71 10.74 -3.11
N MET A 83 1.88 9.45 -3.41
CA MET A 83 1.11 8.39 -2.76
C MET A 83 1.39 8.30 -1.26
N ASN A 84 2.66 8.41 -0.86
CA ASN A 84 3.05 8.44 0.56
C ASN A 84 2.44 9.65 1.27
N HIS A 85 2.33 10.80 0.62
CA HIS A 85 1.68 11.99 1.16
C HIS A 85 0.21 11.73 1.46
N LEU A 86 -0.54 11.20 0.48
CA LEU A 86 -1.96 10.90 0.63
C LEU A 86 -2.21 9.86 1.73
N LEU A 87 -1.41 8.79 1.75
CA LEU A 87 -1.53 7.71 2.74
C LEU A 87 -1.07 8.13 4.14
N TYR A 88 -0.15 9.08 4.24
CA TYR A 88 0.22 9.69 5.51
C TYR A 88 -0.96 10.48 6.10
N GLN A 89 -1.72 11.24 5.29
CA GLN A 89 -2.89 11.99 5.78
C GLN A 89 -3.97 11.08 6.35
N VAL A 90 -4.17 9.88 5.78
CA VAL A 90 -5.12 8.89 6.33
C VAL A 90 -4.79 8.56 7.79
N MET A 91 -3.50 8.52 8.15
CA MET A 91 -3.03 8.23 9.50
C MET A 91 -2.91 9.46 10.41
N HIS A 92 -2.93 10.68 9.87
CA HIS A 92 -2.69 11.92 10.64
C HIS A 92 -3.87 12.90 10.64
N GLY A 93 -4.99 12.53 10.02
CA GLY A 93 -6.26 13.26 10.10
C GLY A 93 -7.46 12.49 9.53
N GLY A 94 -7.29 11.20 9.22
CA GLY A 94 -8.29 10.38 8.54
C GLY A 94 -8.67 9.13 9.32
N THR A 95 -9.22 8.16 8.59
CA THR A 95 -9.77 6.91 9.14
C THR A 95 -8.71 6.00 9.79
N GLY A 96 -7.43 6.22 9.51
CA GLY A 96 -6.31 5.47 10.06
C GLY A 96 -5.65 6.12 11.27
N ALA A 97 -6.21 7.19 11.84
CA ALA A 97 -5.60 7.94 12.94
C ALA A 97 -5.16 7.07 14.13
N GLY A 98 -5.95 6.03 14.45
CA GLY A 98 -5.64 5.08 15.52
C GLY A 98 -4.35 4.26 15.30
N ALA A 99 -3.86 4.17 14.06
CA ALA A 99 -2.66 3.44 13.70
C ALA A 99 -1.37 4.26 13.78
N SER A 100 -1.42 5.56 14.13
CA SER A 100 -0.21 6.38 14.22
C SER A 100 0.84 5.79 15.19
N LEU A 101 2.09 5.74 14.74
CA LEU A 101 3.25 5.23 15.49
C LEU A 101 4.01 6.34 16.24
N GLY A 102 3.39 7.51 16.42
CA GLY A 102 4.01 8.66 17.07
C GLY A 102 5.17 9.21 16.25
N ASN A 103 6.39 9.16 16.80
CA ASN A 103 7.59 9.69 16.16
C ASN A 103 8.23 8.76 15.10
N ARG A 104 7.55 7.70 14.68
CA ARG A 104 7.95 6.88 13.52
C ARG A 104 7.00 7.18 12.38
N VAL A 105 7.52 7.77 11.31
CA VAL A 105 6.71 8.13 10.14
C VAL A 105 6.23 6.86 9.44
N ALA A 106 4.92 6.79 9.21
CA ALA A 106 4.25 5.68 8.56
C ALA A 106 3.14 6.19 7.63
N ALA A 107 2.77 5.36 6.68
CA ALA A 107 1.67 5.59 5.74
C ALA A 107 0.81 4.33 5.68
N GLY A 108 -0.51 4.47 5.48
CA GLY A 108 -1.39 3.32 5.47
C GLY A 108 -2.82 3.64 5.08
N LYS A 109 -3.62 2.60 4.88
CA LYS A 109 -5.00 2.70 4.45
C LYS A 109 -5.89 1.70 5.17
N THR A 110 -7.08 2.16 5.53
CA THR A 110 -8.19 1.32 6.01
C THR A 110 -8.98 0.73 4.85
N GLY A 111 -9.42 -0.52 5.00
CA GLY A 111 -10.41 -1.17 4.13
C GLY A 111 -11.56 -1.73 4.96
N THR A 112 -12.78 -1.67 4.44
CA THR A 112 -13.97 -2.28 5.05
C THR A 112 -14.92 -2.69 3.94
N THR A 113 -15.30 -3.97 3.89
CA THR A 113 -16.27 -4.46 2.91
C THR A 113 -17.70 -4.15 3.36
N ASN A 114 -18.65 -4.31 2.44
CA ASN A 114 -20.07 -4.16 2.76
C ASN A 114 -20.48 -5.13 3.87
N ASP A 115 -21.48 -4.75 4.66
CA ASP A 115 -21.99 -5.51 5.81
C ASP A 115 -20.92 -5.87 6.86
N TRP A 116 -19.81 -5.12 6.94
CA TRP A 116 -18.75 -5.33 7.94
C TRP A 116 -18.21 -6.76 8.00
N ARG A 117 -18.09 -7.42 6.84
CA ARG A 117 -17.59 -8.81 6.77
C ARG A 117 -16.08 -8.90 6.87
N ASP A 118 -15.40 -7.91 6.31
CA ASP A 118 -13.94 -7.81 6.30
C ASP A 118 -13.51 -6.42 6.71
N ALA A 119 -12.53 -6.36 7.60
CA ALA A 119 -11.87 -5.14 8.01
C ALA A 119 -10.36 -5.28 7.81
N TRP A 120 -9.76 -4.30 7.13
CA TRP A 120 -8.35 -4.32 6.75
C TRP A 120 -7.64 -3.06 7.23
N PHE A 121 -6.39 -3.22 7.64
CA PHE A 121 -5.43 -2.13 7.71
C PHE A 121 -4.12 -2.57 7.07
N ILE A 122 -3.72 -1.90 5.99
CA ILE A 122 -2.42 -2.11 5.35
C ILE A 122 -1.61 -0.84 5.54
N GLY A 123 -0.39 -0.97 6.04
CA GLY A 123 0.47 0.17 6.29
C GLY A 123 1.94 -0.20 6.29
N TYR A 124 2.78 0.82 6.17
CA TYR A 124 4.22 0.66 6.08
C TYR A 124 4.98 1.86 6.65
N THR A 125 6.24 1.59 6.96
CA THR A 125 7.30 2.57 7.17
C THR A 125 8.31 2.43 6.02
N ALA A 126 9.38 3.21 6.02
CA ALA A 126 10.47 3.05 5.05
C ALA A 126 11.21 1.70 5.14
N GLN A 127 10.94 0.86 6.15
CA GLN A 127 11.69 -0.37 6.42
C GLN A 127 10.82 -1.62 6.54
N LEU A 128 9.53 -1.47 6.83
CA LEU A 128 8.64 -2.59 7.12
C LEU A 128 7.24 -2.25 6.63
N ALA A 129 6.63 -3.19 5.90
CA ALA A 129 5.22 -3.18 5.56
C ALA A 129 4.51 -4.32 6.28
N SER A 130 3.27 -4.08 6.68
CA SER A 130 2.41 -5.07 7.33
C SER A 130 0.96 -4.84 6.92
N GLY A 131 0.24 -5.95 6.76
CA GLY A 131 -1.19 -5.96 6.54
C GLY A 131 -1.89 -6.76 7.63
N VAL A 132 -3.01 -6.24 8.12
CA VAL A 132 -3.88 -6.92 9.07
C VAL A 132 -5.27 -7.03 8.47
N TRP A 133 -5.79 -8.24 8.48
CA TRP A 133 -7.19 -8.55 8.20
C TRP A 133 -7.87 -9.07 9.46
N VAL A 134 -9.13 -8.71 9.63
CA VAL A 134 -10.02 -9.31 10.61
C VAL A 134 -11.36 -9.57 9.92
N GLY A 135 -11.88 -10.78 10.10
CA GLY A 135 -13.17 -11.22 9.60
C GLY A 135 -13.54 -12.57 10.22
N ASN A 136 -14.74 -13.07 9.89
CA ASN A 136 -15.17 -14.42 10.26
C ASN A 136 -14.89 -15.38 9.10
N ASP A 137 -14.33 -16.56 9.39
CA ASP A 137 -14.04 -17.58 8.38
C ASP A 137 -15.30 -18.08 7.64
N ASP A 138 -16.46 -18.01 8.29
CA ASP A 138 -17.76 -18.36 7.72
C ASP A 138 -18.47 -17.20 7.02
N PHE A 139 -17.76 -16.08 6.82
CA PHE A 139 -18.22 -14.88 6.13
C PHE A 139 -19.42 -14.18 6.80
N ARG A 140 -19.80 -14.53 8.02
CA ARG A 140 -20.83 -13.79 8.76
C ARG A 140 -20.37 -12.35 9.04
N PRO A 141 -21.29 -11.37 9.04
CA PRO A 141 -20.98 -10.01 9.47
C PRO A 141 -20.34 -9.97 10.85
N MET A 142 -19.33 -9.12 11.03
CA MET A 142 -18.84 -8.75 12.35
C MET A 142 -19.77 -7.68 12.98
N ASP A 143 -19.64 -7.45 14.28
CA ASP A 143 -20.36 -6.37 14.94
C ASP A 143 -19.73 -5.00 14.64
N HIS A 144 -20.09 -4.45 13.47
CA HIS A 144 -19.73 -3.11 13.01
C HIS A 144 -18.21 -2.80 13.02
N VAL A 145 -17.38 -3.84 12.86
CA VAL A 145 -15.91 -3.71 12.85
C VAL A 145 -15.44 -3.07 11.54
N THR A 146 -14.68 -1.98 11.65
CA THR A 146 -14.09 -1.28 10.50
C THR A 146 -12.57 -1.32 10.52
N GLY A 147 -11.95 -1.02 9.37
CA GLY A 147 -10.49 -1.07 9.21
C GLY A 147 -9.72 -0.13 10.15
N GLY A 148 -10.33 0.99 10.55
CA GLY A 148 -9.76 1.96 11.48
C GLY A 148 -9.83 1.55 12.97
N GLN A 149 -10.50 0.44 13.28
CA GLN A 149 -10.71 -0.05 14.63
C GLN A 149 -9.74 -1.19 14.96
N LEU A 150 -10.23 -2.44 15.00
CA LEU A 150 -9.46 -3.59 15.46
C LEU A 150 -8.22 -3.86 14.58
N PRO A 151 -8.31 -3.87 13.23
CA PRO A 151 -7.13 -4.08 12.39
C PRO A 151 -6.06 -3.02 12.59
N ALA A 152 -6.44 -1.73 12.65
CA ALA A 152 -5.50 -0.63 12.90
C ALA A 152 -4.78 -0.74 14.25
N LYS A 153 -5.49 -1.17 15.31
CA LYS A 153 -4.90 -1.39 16.64
C LYS A 153 -3.91 -2.55 16.65
N ILE A 154 -4.27 -3.68 16.03
CA ILE A 154 -3.38 -4.84 15.89
C ILE A 154 -2.14 -4.45 15.08
N TRP A 155 -2.33 -3.77 13.95
CA TRP A 155 -1.24 -3.30 13.10
C TRP A 155 -0.28 -2.40 13.89
N LYS A 156 -0.82 -1.43 14.65
CA LYS A 156 0.00 -0.54 15.48
C LYS A 156 0.80 -1.31 16.52
N ALA A 157 0.17 -2.23 17.25
CA ALA A 157 0.83 -3.04 18.26
C ALA A 157 1.97 -3.88 17.65
N PHE A 158 1.70 -4.54 16.53
CA PHE A 158 2.70 -5.30 15.78
C PHE A 158 3.87 -4.41 15.32
N MET A 159 3.58 -3.28 14.68
CA MET A 159 4.62 -2.40 14.15
C MET A 159 5.49 -1.77 15.23
N LEU A 160 4.93 -1.44 16.40
CA LEU A 160 5.68 -0.95 17.54
C LEU A 160 6.65 -2.02 18.06
N ALA A 161 6.18 -3.27 18.20
CA ALA A 161 7.03 -4.38 18.64
C ALA A 161 8.11 -4.72 17.61
N ALA A 162 7.71 -4.90 16.34
CA ALA A 162 8.62 -5.27 15.26
C ALA A 162 9.68 -4.20 14.94
N SER A 163 9.39 -2.93 15.21
CA SER A 163 10.29 -1.81 14.90
C SER A 163 11.05 -1.27 16.10
N GLN A 164 11.03 -1.95 17.25
CA GLN A 164 11.64 -1.47 18.50
C GLN A 164 13.14 -1.16 18.33
N ASP A 165 13.88 -2.09 17.71
CA ASP A 165 15.34 -1.97 17.52
C ASP A 165 15.74 -1.48 16.12
N MET A 166 14.75 -1.12 15.30
CA MET A 166 15.02 -0.59 13.97
C MET A 166 15.36 0.91 14.04
N PRO A 167 16.32 1.42 13.26
CA PRO A 167 16.52 2.85 13.13
C PRO A 167 15.23 3.51 12.61
N ARG A 168 15.04 4.79 12.90
CA ARG A 168 13.91 5.57 12.35
C ARG A 168 14.34 6.19 11.03
N LYS A 169 13.94 5.57 9.91
CA LYS A 169 14.16 6.16 8.59
C LYS A 169 12.99 7.04 8.16
N PRO A 170 13.24 8.19 7.51
CA PRO A 170 12.18 9.00 6.94
C PRO A 170 11.50 8.25 5.79
N LEU A 171 10.19 8.43 5.67
CA LEU A 171 9.42 8.00 4.51
C LEU A 171 9.24 9.22 3.59
N LYS A 172 9.86 9.21 2.40
CA LYS A 172 9.76 10.34 1.47
C LYS A 172 8.31 10.58 1.07
N GLY A 173 7.89 11.84 0.96
CA GLY A 173 6.50 12.21 0.69
C GLY A 173 5.58 12.22 1.92
N ALA A 174 5.95 11.56 3.02
CA ALA A 174 5.11 11.47 4.21
C ALA A 174 5.33 12.67 5.16
N TYR A 175 4.69 13.78 4.83
CA TYR A 175 4.70 15.02 5.62
C TYR A 175 3.26 15.53 5.85
N PRO A 176 3.03 16.32 6.92
CA PRO A 176 1.75 16.96 7.17
C PRO A 176 1.27 17.75 5.94
N ALA A 177 -0.05 17.74 5.69
CA ALA A 177 -0.62 18.60 4.67
C ALA A 177 -0.28 20.06 5.02
N PRO A 178 0.05 20.90 4.02
CA PRO A 178 0.23 22.31 4.27
C PRO A 178 -1.02 22.86 4.96
N GLN A 179 -0.82 23.66 6.02
CA GLN A 179 -1.91 24.49 6.51
C GLN A 179 -2.09 25.62 5.50
N TYR A 180 -3.13 25.53 4.68
CA TYR A 180 -3.46 26.56 3.73
C TYR A 180 -4.06 27.75 4.46
N ALA A 181 -3.35 28.87 4.46
CA ALA A 181 -3.84 30.12 5.04
C ALA A 181 -4.91 30.79 4.15
N ASP A 182 -4.98 30.46 2.85
CA ASP A 182 -5.98 30.98 1.93
C ASP A 182 -6.51 29.92 0.93
N GLU A 183 -7.65 30.24 0.30
CA GLU A 183 -8.34 29.41 -0.70
C GLU A 183 -7.56 29.24 -2.01
N THR A 184 -6.70 30.19 -2.38
CA THR A 184 -5.93 30.14 -3.64
C THR A 184 -4.90 29.01 -3.59
N ALA A 185 -4.25 28.84 -2.44
CA ALA A 185 -3.28 27.78 -2.24
C ALA A 185 -3.95 26.38 -2.24
N LEU A 186 -5.19 26.30 -1.73
CA LEU A 186 -6.00 25.07 -1.79
C LEU A 186 -6.39 24.72 -3.25
N ILE A 187 -6.81 25.71 -4.02
CA ILE A 187 -7.14 25.56 -5.45
C ILE A 187 -5.91 25.12 -6.25
N SER A 188 -4.74 25.74 -6.00
CA SER A 188 -3.49 25.36 -6.67
C SER A 188 -3.11 23.92 -6.36
N PHE A 189 -3.24 23.49 -5.10
CA PHE A 189 -2.99 22.11 -4.72
C PHE A 189 -3.91 21.13 -5.43
N TYR A 190 -5.24 21.37 -5.43
CA TYR A 190 -6.17 20.51 -6.15
C TYR A 190 -5.93 20.52 -7.66
N ALA A 191 -5.49 21.64 -8.23
CA ALA A 191 -5.10 21.73 -9.63
C ALA A 191 -3.83 20.92 -9.94
N ASP A 192 -2.84 20.91 -9.05
CA ASP A 192 -1.62 20.09 -9.18
C ASP A 192 -1.93 18.60 -9.05
N VAL A 193 -2.68 18.21 -8.02
CA VAL A 193 -3.14 16.83 -7.84
C VAL A 193 -3.95 16.35 -9.05
N SER A 194 -4.87 17.20 -9.54
CA SER A 194 -5.66 16.88 -10.73
C SER A 194 -4.80 16.76 -11.99
N ARG A 195 -3.74 17.58 -12.12
CA ARG A 195 -2.76 17.49 -13.22
C ARG A 195 -1.96 16.20 -13.15
N GLY A 196 -1.48 15.79 -11.98
CA GLY A 196 -0.80 14.51 -11.78
C GLY A 196 -1.67 13.33 -12.23
N PHE A 197 -2.95 13.30 -11.83
CA PHE A 197 -3.90 12.29 -12.31
C PHE A 197 -4.16 12.37 -13.83
N ALA A 198 -4.16 13.57 -14.41
CA ALA A 198 -4.35 13.76 -15.85
C ALA A 198 -3.13 13.33 -16.69
N GLU A 199 -1.91 13.52 -16.18
CA GLU A 199 -0.67 13.08 -16.84
C GLU A 199 -0.57 11.55 -16.89
N VAL A 200 -0.86 10.88 -15.78
CA VAL A 200 -1.02 9.41 -15.74
C VAL A 200 -2.06 8.93 -16.77
N ARG A 201 -3.13 9.70 -16.98
CA ARG A 201 -4.17 9.40 -17.97
C ARG A 201 -3.66 9.57 -19.42
N ARG A 202 -2.88 10.61 -19.70
CA ARG A 202 -2.29 10.92 -21.02
C ARG A 202 -1.24 9.90 -21.43
N ASP A 203 -0.32 9.52 -20.54
CA ASP A 203 0.71 8.52 -20.83
C ASP A 203 0.11 7.15 -21.14
N GLY A 204 -0.98 6.80 -20.47
CA GLY A 204 -1.73 5.60 -20.81
C GLY A 204 -2.40 5.68 -22.20
N ASN A 205 -2.71 6.86 -22.72
CA ASN A 205 -3.32 7.03 -24.06
C ASN A 205 -2.28 7.08 -25.18
N ALA A 206 -1.12 7.70 -24.95
CA ALA A 206 -0.02 7.73 -25.91
C ALA A 206 0.49 6.32 -26.25
N ARG A 207 0.53 5.40 -25.26
CA ARG A 207 0.91 3.99 -25.48
C ARG A 207 -0.13 3.17 -26.25
N ARG A 208 -1.41 3.58 -26.26
CA ARG A 208 -2.48 2.95 -27.07
C ARG A 208 -2.44 3.38 -28.54
N GLY A 209 -1.91 4.58 -28.84
CA GLY A 209 -1.80 5.09 -30.21
C GLY A 209 -0.69 4.45 -31.06
N ARG A 210 0.32 3.82 -30.42
CA ARG A 210 1.44 3.16 -31.11
C ARG A 210 1.25 1.65 -31.38
N ARG A 211 0.09 1.08 -31.05
CA ARG A 211 -0.29 -0.33 -31.34
C ARG A 211 -1.43 -0.44 -32.36
N ARG A 212 -1.57 0.55 -33.25
CA ARG A 212 -2.40 0.43 -34.45
C ARG A 212 -1.52 0.57 -35.67
#